data_AF-A0A9X1WDP6-F1
#
_entry.id   AF-A0A9X1WDP6-F1
#
_cell.length_a   1.000
_cell.length_b   1.000
_cell.length_c   1.000
_cell.angle_alpha   90.00
_cell.angle_beta   90.00
_cell.angle_gamma   90.00
#
_symmetry.space_group_name_H-M   'P 1'
#
loop_
_entity.id
_entity.type
_entity.pdbx_description
1 polymer ?
#
loop_
_entity_poly.entity_id
_entity_poly.type
_entity_poly.pdbx_seq_one_letter_code
_entity_poly.pdbx_strand_id
1 'polypeptide(L)' 'VTEDTVITGVVSASDVDLGDGAELVFSTESTAEGLTFNADGSYEFDASSYDSLGKGEKLVLEIPVTVTDEHDAA' A
#
# COMPACT_ATOMS: atom_id res chain seq x y z
N VAL A 1 12.52 3.78 -6.09
CA VAL A 1 11.52 4.76 -6.54
C VAL A 1 12.21 5.71 -7.50
N THR A 2 11.58 6.07 -8.61
CA THR A 2 12.05 7.18 -9.46
C THR A 2 11.39 8.45 -8.92
N GLU A 3 12.17 9.48 -8.62
CA GLU A 3 11.66 10.79 -8.16
C GLU A 3 10.69 11.40 -9.21
N ASP A 4 9.85 12.35 -8.78
CA ASP A 4 8.87 13.06 -9.63
C ASP A 4 7.90 12.15 -10.39
N THR A 5 7.68 10.94 -9.88
CA THR A 5 6.81 9.95 -10.49
C THR A 5 5.72 9.57 -9.51
N VAL A 6 4.48 9.57 -10.00
CA VAL A 6 3.36 8.96 -9.32
C VAL A 6 3.32 7.48 -9.68
N ILE A 7 3.39 6.62 -8.67
CA ILE A 7 3.33 5.17 -8.81
C ILE A 7 1.99 4.70 -8.27
N THR A 8 1.23 3.97 -9.08
CA THR A 8 -0.03 3.35 -8.64
C THR A 8 0.11 1.84 -8.61
N GLY A 9 -0.67 1.20 -7.72
CA GLY A 9 -0.69 -0.25 -7.60
C GLY A 9 -1.89 -0.75 -6.82
N VAL A 10 -1.98 -2.07 -6.70
CA VAL A 10 -3.00 -2.75 -5.92
C VAL A 10 -2.35 -3.90 -5.15
N VAL A 11 -2.67 -3.98 -3.86
CA VAL A 11 -2.41 -5.16 -3.03
C VAL A 11 -3.64 -6.06 -3.15
N SER A 12 -3.41 -7.33 -3.46
CA SER A 12 -4.47 -8.33 -3.57
C SER A 12 -4.21 -9.47 -2.61
N ALA A 13 -5.29 -9.98 -2.02
CA ALA A 13 -5.30 -11.14 -1.15
C ALA A 13 -6.52 -12.00 -1.51
N SER A 14 -6.49 -13.26 -1.12
CA SER A 14 -7.60 -14.20 -1.31
C SER A 14 -7.75 -15.01 -0.03
N ASP A 15 -8.98 -15.16 0.43
CA ASP A 15 -9.33 -16.06 1.52
C ASP A 15 -10.24 -17.17 0.96
N VAL A 16 -9.94 -18.42 1.31
CA VAL A 16 -10.64 -19.61 0.81
C VAL A 16 -12.01 -19.80 1.46
N ASP A 17 -12.19 -19.24 2.66
CA ASP A 17 -13.42 -19.27 3.44
C ASP A 17 -14.24 -17.98 3.26
N LEU A 18 -13.76 -17.03 2.43
CA LEU A 18 -14.48 -15.80 2.09
C LEU A 18 -15.82 -16.13 1.41
N GLY A 19 -16.92 -15.75 2.07
CA GLY A 19 -18.26 -15.94 1.54
C GLY A 19 -18.53 -15.14 0.26
N ASP A 20 -19.50 -15.59 -0.54
CA ASP A 20 -19.95 -14.85 -1.72
C ASP A 20 -20.42 -13.43 -1.33
N GLY A 21 -19.72 -12.42 -1.86
CA GLY A 21 -20.03 -11.01 -1.59
C GLY A 21 -19.38 -10.42 -0.34
N ALA A 22 -18.56 -11.19 0.38
CA ALA A 22 -17.69 -10.69 1.43
C ALA A 22 -16.46 -10.01 0.81
N GLU A 23 -16.01 -8.93 1.44
CA GLU A 23 -14.88 -8.12 0.96
C GLU A 23 -13.73 -8.17 1.97
N LEU A 24 -12.50 -8.20 1.45
CA LEU A 24 -11.30 -8.00 2.26
C LEU A 24 -11.05 -6.50 2.42
N VAL A 25 -10.86 -6.07 3.66
CA VAL A 25 -10.51 -4.69 3.98
C VAL A 25 -9.02 -4.60 4.26
N PHE A 26 -8.35 -3.72 3.52
CA PHE A 26 -6.92 -3.48 3.64
C PHE A 26 -6.65 -2.23 4.49
N SER A 27 -5.59 -2.25 5.27
CA SER A 27 -5.16 -1.08 6.03
C SER A 27 -3.64 -1.06 6.18
N THR A 28 -3.09 0.11 6.47
CA THR A 28 -1.67 0.29 6.77
C THR A 28 -1.53 1.31 7.89
N GLU A 29 -0.54 1.12 8.76
CA GLU A 29 -0.12 2.12 9.74
C GLU A 29 1.02 3.01 9.20
N SER A 30 1.42 2.81 7.94
CA SER A 30 2.51 3.56 7.35
C SER A 30 2.19 5.04 7.20
N THR A 31 3.16 5.87 7.54
CA THR A 31 3.13 7.33 7.35
C THR A 31 4.15 7.76 6.30
N ALA A 32 4.48 6.89 5.34
CA ALA A 32 5.37 7.25 4.25
C ALA A 32 4.83 8.47 3.50
N GLU A 33 5.68 9.49 3.32
CA GLU A 33 5.28 10.71 2.60
C GLU A 33 4.90 10.36 1.16
N GLY A 34 3.84 11.01 0.66
CA GLY A 34 3.32 10.76 -0.69
C GLY A 34 2.53 9.45 -0.86
N LEU A 35 2.43 8.60 0.18
CA LEU A 35 1.60 7.40 0.13
C LEU A 35 0.14 7.72 0.46
N THR A 36 -0.76 7.35 -0.45
CA THR A 36 -2.19 7.18 -0.19
C THR A 36 -2.53 5.70 -0.38
N PHE A 37 -3.06 5.05 0.66
CA PHE A 37 -3.44 3.64 0.64
C PHE A 37 -4.91 3.50 1.01
N ASN A 38 -5.67 2.81 0.17
CA ASN A 38 -7.12 2.69 0.28
C ASN A 38 -7.54 1.33 0.85
N ALA A 39 -8.76 1.30 1.41
CA ALA A 39 -9.33 0.11 2.03
C ALA A 39 -9.59 -1.05 1.04
N ASP A 40 -9.65 -0.77 -0.26
CA ASP A 40 -9.78 -1.75 -1.34
C ASP A 40 -8.42 -2.33 -1.79
N GLY A 41 -7.33 -1.96 -1.11
CA GLY A 41 -5.97 -2.39 -1.43
C GLY A 41 -5.29 -1.58 -2.53
N SER A 42 -5.98 -0.63 -3.18
CA SER A 42 -5.35 0.28 -4.13
C SER A 42 -4.46 1.30 -3.41
N TYR A 43 -3.34 1.67 -4.03
CA TYR A 43 -2.48 2.71 -3.50
C TYR A 43 -1.89 3.60 -4.59
N GLU A 44 -1.57 4.82 -4.19
CA GLU A 44 -0.81 5.80 -4.95
C GLU A 44 0.40 6.24 -4.10
N PHE A 45 1.55 6.37 -4.75
CA PHE A 45 2.77 6.86 -4.13
C PHE A 45 3.37 7.98 -4.99
N ASP A 46 3.27 9.21 -4.51
CA ASP A 46 3.89 10.39 -5.10
C ASP A 46 5.31 10.57 -4.56
N ALA A 47 6.30 10.36 -5.43
CA ALA A 47 7.71 10.43 -5.08
C ALA A 47 8.31 11.85 -5.11
N SER A 48 7.54 12.91 -5.38
CA SER A 48 8.05 14.28 -5.54
C SER A 48 8.69 14.87 -4.28
N SER A 49 8.35 14.36 -3.09
CA SER A 49 9.00 14.81 -1.84
C SER A 49 10.42 14.25 -1.64
N TYR A 50 10.90 13.37 -2.53
CA TYR A 50 12.12 12.61 -2.31
C TYR A 50 13.38 13.18 -2.97
N ASP A 51 13.33 14.37 -3.59
CA ASP A 51 14.41 15.10 -4.30
C ASP A 51 15.78 15.20 -3.60
N SER A 52 15.82 14.88 -2.31
CA SER A 52 17.05 14.80 -1.53
C SER A 52 17.93 13.59 -1.87
N LEU A 53 17.42 12.59 -2.59
CA LEU A 53 18.19 11.38 -2.88
C LEU A 53 19.24 11.67 -3.96
N GLY A 54 20.50 11.42 -3.62
CA GLY A 54 21.60 11.56 -4.56
C GLY A 54 21.51 10.54 -5.70
N LYS A 55 22.21 10.82 -6.80
CA LYS A 55 22.31 9.89 -7.93
C LYS A 55 22.82 8.51 -7.47
N GLY A 56 21.99 7.48 -7.62
CA GLY A 56 22.31 6.11 -7.24
C GLY A 56 22.06 5.78 -5.76
N GLU A 57 21.64 6.76 -4.97
CA GLU A 57 21.11 6.55 -3.62
C GLU A 57 19.78 5.81 -3.68
N LYS A 58 19.50 5.04 -2.62
CA LYS A 58 18.27 4.26 -2.52
C LYS A 58 17.71 4.43 -1.11
N LEU A 59 16.45 4.83 -1.05
CA LEU A 59 15.64 4.71 0.14
C LEU A 59 14.73 3.49 0.01
N VAL A 60 14.68 2.67 1.04
CA VAL A 60 13.76 1.54 1.16
C VAL A 60 12.65 1.94 2.11
N LEU A 61 11.41 1.84 1.64
CA LEU A 61 10.21 2.06 2.45
C LEU A 61 9.54 0.72 2.69
N GLU A 62 9.32 0.37 3.95
CA GLU A 62 8.57 -0.82 4.35
C GLU A 62 7.16 -0.39 4.78
N ILE A 63 6.16 -0.87 4.05
CA ILE A 63 4.76 -0.51 4.25
C ILE A 63 4.04 -1.76 4.81
N PRO A 64 3.82 -1.85 6.14
CA PRO A 64 3.06 -2.96 6.69
C PRO A 64 1.59 -2.85 6.25
N VAL A 65 1.03 -3.93 5.72
CA VAL A 65 -0.37 -4.00 5.31
C VAL A 65 -1.07 -5.08 6.13
N THR A 66 -2.17 -4.71 6.75
CA THR A 66 -3.07 -5.62 7.45
C THR A 66 -4.29 -5.85 6.57
N VAL A 67 -4.73 -7.09 6.46
CA VAL A 67 -5.93 -7.49 5.72
C VAL A 67 -6.87 -8.16 6.69
N THR A 68 -8.13 -7.74 6.70
CA THR A 68 -9.17 -8.30 7.57
C THR A 68 -10.37 -8.69 6.72
N ASP A 69 -10.96 -9.85 6.99
CA ASP A 69 -12.25 -10.24 6.44
C ASP A 69 -13.42 -9.83 7.37
N GLU A 70 -14.65 -10.18 7.00
CA GLU A 70 -15.85 -9.90 7.81
C GLU A 70 -15.93 -10.72 9.12
N HIS A 71 -15.02 -11.67 9.34
CA HIS A 71 -14.94 -12.53 10.52
C HIS A 71 -13.82 -12.09 11.49
N ASP A 72 -13.19 -10.93 11.28
CA ASP A 72 -12.02 -10.46 12.02
C ASP A 72 -10.85 -11.47 11.98
N ALA A 73 -10.76 -12.29 10.93
CA ALA A 73 -9.61 -13.15 10.71
C ALA A 73 -8.48 -12.32 10.09
N ALA A 74 -7.34 -12.32 10.79
CA ALA A 74 -6.06 -11.80 10.31
C ALA A 74 -5.13 -12.96 9.95
#